data_AF-A0A2A2S9K1-F1
#
_entry.id   AF-A0A2A2S9K1-F1
#
_cell.length_a   1.000
_cell.length_b   1.000
_cell.length_c   1.000
_cell.angle_alpha   90.00
_cell.angle_beta   90.00
_cell.angle_gamma   90.00
#
_symmetry.space_group_name_H-M   'P 1'
#
loop_
_entity.id
_entity.type
_entity.pdbx_description
1 polymer ?
#
loop_
_entity_poly.entity_id
_entity_poly.type
_entity_poly.pdbx_seq_one_letter_code
_entity_poly.pdbx_strand_id
1 'polypeptide(L)'
;MSAFKLHRLGTIMVPEPGNDMEIEGVLNPAAVRGPDGALYLFPRLVAKGNYSRIGIARVKFDEKGDPCGVDRLGIALEPEEDYEKRPGGGGCEDPRITFVETLGRYMMTYTALSADGPRIALAQSTDLIRWERLGLAKFLPYKKIRFNGIDNKDACIFPMGVLSKHNHLSMAMLHRPLFPGTRPEDTMLKSINRRIGDHHECIWISYCHIKMDPAKPRHLARFESNQPLAIPSAPWESLKIGAGTPPVLTPLGWLILYHGVSDMRPTKDDAHELRYAAGLMILDKEHPERILYRSPNPVLSPDLPEEQVGVIANVVFPTGIDRRDDLGQPQRFDVYYGMADNRIGVARLDIPDRLPTDME
;
A
#
# COMPACT_ATOMS: atom_id res chain seq x y z
N MET A 1 9.86 -24.01 7.69
CA MET A 1 9.26 -23.36 6.48
C MET A 1 8.34 -22.27 6.99
N SER A 2 8.34 -21.05 6.43
CA SER A 2 7.45 -19.96 6.93
C SER A 2 6.00 -20.44 7.06
N ALA A 3 5.43 -20.32 8.25
CA ALA A 3 4.02 -20.64 8.52
C ALA A 3 3.06 -19.74 7.74
N PHE A 4 3.54 -18.59 7.27
CA PHE A 4 2.81 -17.67 6.41
C PHE A 4 3.32 -17.83 4.98
N LYS A 5 2.51 -18.44 4.11
CA LYS A 5 2.74 -18.49 2.67
C LYS A 5 1.51 -18.01 1.94
N LEU A 6 1.73 -17.24 0.88
CA LEU A 6 0.67 -16.86 -0.04
C LEU A 6 0.53 -17.93 -1.13
N HIS A 7 -0.69 -18.38 -1.35
CA HIS A 7 -1.07 -19.30 -2.42
C HIS A 7 -1.78 -18.50 -3.51
N ARG A 8 -1.13 -18.37 -4.68
CA ARG A 8 -1.72 -17.65 -5.82
C ARG A 8 -3.03 -18.31 -6.25
N LEU A 9 -4.09 -17.50 -6.34
CA LEU A 9 -5.39 -17.93 -6.86
C LEU A 9 -5.52 -17.63 -8.36
N GLY A 10 -4.88 -16.55 -8.83
CA GLY A 10 -4.80 -16.23 -10.27
C GLY A 10 -4.69 -14.74 -10.56
N THR A 11 -4.86 -14.39 -11.82
CA THR A 11 -4.99 -13.00 -12.29
C THR A 11 -6.45 -12.58 -12.25
N ILE A 12 -6.75 -11.45 -11.62
CA ILE A 12 -8.13 -10.97 -11.41
C ILE A 12 -8.53 -9.85 -12.39
N MET A 13 -7.56 -9.07 -12.86
CA MET A 13 -7.81 -7.94 -13.76
C MET A 13 -6.59 -7.70 -14.66
N VAL A 14 -6.84 -7.59 -15.96
CA VAL A 14 -5.86 -7.23 -17.00
C VAL A 14 -6.41 -6.05 -17.80
N PRO A 15 -5.55 -5.23 -18.44
CA PRO A 15 -6.01 -4.19 -19.35
C PRO A 15 -6.91 -4.74 -20.45
N GLU A 16 -8.03 -4.06 -20.70
CA GLU A 16 -8.95 -4.33 -21.80
C GLU A 16 -8.34 -3.86 -23.12
N PRO A 17 -8.28 -4.72 -24.14
CA PRO A 17 -7.84 -4.32 -25.47
C PRO A 17 -8.64 -3.12 -25.99
N GLY A 18 -7.95 -2.05 -26.41
CA GLY A 18 -8.57 -0.84 -26.94
C GLY A 18 -9.09 0.14 -25.89
N ASN A 19 -8.90 -0.12 -24.60
CA ASN A 19 -9.27 0.82 -23.54
C ASN A 19 -8.12 1.81 -23.27
N ASP A 20 -8.24 3.02 -23.82
CA ASP A 20 -7.23 4.09 -23.69
C ASP A 20 -6.95 4.50 -22.23
N MET A 21 -7.89 4.21 -21.32
CA MET A 21 -7.77 4.54 -19.91
C MET A 21 -6.79 3.61 -19.18
N GLU A 22 -6.56 2.41 -19.67
CA GLU A 22 -5.73 1.41 -18.99
C GLU A 22 -4.68 0.79 -19.91
N ILE A 23 -4.41 1.42 -21.05
CA ILE A 23 -3.52 0.92 -22.10
C ILE A 23 -2.07 0.66 -21.62
N GLU A 24 -1.61 1.36 -20.58
CA GLU A 24 -0.29 1.14 -19.97
C GLU A 24 -0.36 0.22 -18.73
N GLY A 25 -1.56 -0.09 -18.21
CA GLY A 25 -1.73 -1.06 -17.13
C GLY A 25 -2.94 -0.84 -16.21
N VAL A 26 -3.30 -1.90 -15.48
CA VAL A 26 -4.22 -1.89 -14.33
C VAL A 26 -3.46 -2.38 -13.11
N LEU A 27 -3.19 -1.49 -12.15
CA LEU A 27 -2.16 -1.70 -11.14
C LEU A 27 -2.71 -1.57 -9.72
N ASN A 28 -2.00 -2.19 -8.78
CA ASN A 28 -1.94 -1.79 -7.36
C ASN A 28 -3.29 -1.38 -6.72
N PRO A 29 -4.31 -2.26 -6.69
CA PRO A 29 -5.63 -1.88 -6.25
C PRO A 29 -5.75 -1.76 -4.72
N ALA A 30 -6.55 -0.82 -4.25
CA ALA A 30 -7.16 -1.00 -2.93
C ALA A 30 -8.21 -2.11 -3.01
N ALA A 31 -8.47 -2.81 -1.90
CA ALA A 31 -9.59 -3.74 -1.77
C ALA A 31 -10.38 -3.40 -0.51
N VAL A 32 -11.71 -3.29 -0.63
CA VAL A 32 -12.58 -2.96 0.52
C VAL A 32 -14.02 -3.44 0.28
N ARG A 33 -14.68 -3.90 1.34
CA ARG A 33 -16.10 -4.27 1.31
C ARG A 33 -16.99 -3.03 1.43
N GLY A 34 -17.98 -2.93 0.55
CA GLY A 34 -18.97 -1.86 0.56
C GLY A 34 -20.08 -2.06 1.60
N PRO A 35 -20.95 -1.05 1.80
CA PRO A 35 -22.10 -1.17 2.70
C PRO A 35 -23.10 -2.27 2.30
N ASP A 36 -23.07 -2.68 1.03
CA ASP A 36 -23.83 -3.79 0.46
C ASP A 36 -23.20 -5.18 0.70
N GLY A 37 -22.03 -5.23 1.35
CA GLY A 37 -21.25 -6.45 1.58
C GLY A 37 -20.45 -6.96 0.37
N ALA A 38 -20.59 -6.32 -0.79
CA ALA A 38 -19.82 -6.69 -1.97
C ALA A 38 -18.36 -6.23 -1.82
N LEU A 39 -17.43 -6.96 -2.44
CA LEU A 39 -16.03 -6.58 -2.48
C LEU A 39 -15.73 -5.72 -3.71
N TYR A 40 -15.06 -4.60 -3.49
CA TYR A 40 -14.65 -3.67 -4.54
C TYR A 40 -13.14 -3.55 -4.59
N LEU A 41 -12.60 -3.55 -5.80
CA LEU A 41 -11.23 -3.14 -6.10
C LEU A 41 -11.21 -1.72 -6.63
N PHE A 42 -10.20 -0.97 -6.22
CA PHE A 42 -9.91 0.37 -6.72
C PHE A 42 -8.56 0.38 -7.41
N PRO A 43 -8.47 -0.09 -8.67
CA PRO A 43 -7.22 -0.18 -9.40
C PRO A 43 -6.69 1.20 -9.80
N ARG A 44 -5.37 1.35 -9.85
CA ARG A 44 -4.72 2.41 -10.62
C ARG A 44 -4.82 2.06 -12.10
N LEU A 45 -5.58 2.84 -12.86
CA LEU A 45 -5.69 2.72 -14.31
C LEU A 45 -4.68 3.68 -14.95
N VAL A 46 -3.78 3.15 -15.77
CA VAL A 46 -2.69 3.92 -16.38
C VAL A 46 -2.97 4.10 -17.87
N ALA A 47 -3.26 5.34 -18.26
CA ALA A 47 -3.34 5.76 -19.65
C ALA A 47 -1.98 6.24 -20.16
N LYS A 48 -1.89 6.40 -21.48
CA LYS A 48 -0.67 6.83 -22.18
C LYS A 48 0.02 8.01 -21.49
N GLY A 49 1.34 7.90 -21.29
CA GLY A 49 2.16 8.93 -20.65
C GLY A 49 2.10 8.91 -19.12
N ASN A 50 1.81 7.75 -18.53
CA ASN A 50 1.59 7.56 -17.11
C ASN A 50 0.52 8.52 -16.55
N TYR A 51 -0.57 8.75 -17.29
CA TYR A 51 -1.73 9.48 -16.77
C TYR A 51 -2.56 8.51 -15.93
N SER A 52 -2.48 8.65 -14.61
CA SER A 52 -3.03 7.68 -13.66
C SER A 52 -4.30 8.18 -12.99
N ARG A 53 -5.29 7.30 -12.90
CA ARG A 53 -6.55 7.52 -12.19
C ARG A 53 -6.92 6.30 -11.37
N ILE A 54 -7.85 6.46 -10.43
CA ILE A 54 -8.34 5.37 -9.59
C ILE A 54 -9.69 4.92 -10.15
N GLY A 55 -9.74 3.68 -10.65
CA GLY A 55 -10.98 3.04 -11.07
C GLY A 55 -11.77 2.49 -9.90
N ILE A 56 -12.95 1.97 -10.19
CA ILE A 56 -13.73 1.11 -9.28
C ILE A 56 -14.22 -0.10 -10.06
N ALA A 57 -14.04 -1.28 -9.47
CA ALA A 57 -14.48 -2.56 -10.04
C ALA A 57 -15.03 -3.46 -8.95
N ARG A 58 -16.13 -4.16 -9.21
CA ARG A 58 -16.72 -5.13 -8.26
C ARG A 58 -16.11 -6.51 -8.51
N VAL A 59 -15.67 -7.19 -7.46
CA VAL A 59 -15.11 -8.54 -7.55
C VAL A 59 -16.23 -9.56 -7.81
N LYS A 60 -15.97 -10.48 -8.73
CA LYS A 60 -16.77 -11.69 -8.95
C LYS A 60 -16.12 -12.86 -8.23
N PHE A 61 -16.95 -13.70 -7.65
CA PHE A 61 -16.54 -14.92 -6.97
C PHE A 61 -17.11 -16.14 -7.69
N ASP A 62 -16.36 -17.23 -7.72
CA ASP A 62 -16.84 -18.52 -8.21
C ASP A 62 -17.70 -19.26 -7.15
N GLU A 63 -18.13 -20.48 -7.48
CA GLU A 63 -18.95 -21.31 -6.58
C GLU A 63 -18.23 -21.70 -5.27
N LYS A 64 -16.89 -21.68 -5.24
CA LYS A 64 -16.08 -21.95 -4.04
C LYS A 64 -15.87 -20.68 -3.21
N GLY A 65 -16.31 -19.53 -3.72
CA GLY A 65 -16.08 -18.23 -3.14
C GLY A 65 -14.71 -17.66 -3.48
N ASP A 66 -13.95 -18.23 -4.42
CA ASP A 66 -12.65 -17.68 -4.81
C ASP A 66 -12.82 -16.55 -5.84
N PRO A 67 -12.04 -15.46 -5.77
CA PRO A 67 -12.12 -14.37 -6.74
C PRO A 67 -11.78 -14.85 -8.16
N CYS A 68 -12.67 -14.61 -9.12
CA CYS A 68 -12.55 -15.14 -10.49
C CYS A 68 -12.61 -14.07 -11.59
N GLY A 69 -12.90 -12.82 -11.24
CA GLY A 69 -12.78 -11.67 -12.14
C GLY A 69 -13.35 -10.41 -11.53
N VAL A 70 -13.55 -9.39 -12.35
CA VAL A 70 -14.19 -8.13 -11.94
C VAL A 70 -15.22 -7.65 -12.95
N ASP A 71 -16.15 -6.81 -12.48
CA ASP A 71 -16.99 -5.94 -13.29
C ASP A 71 -16.50 -4.50 -13.12
N ARG A 72 -16.03 -3.86 -14.20
CA ARG A 72 -15.61 -2.44 -14.17
C ARG A 72 -16.84 -1.55 -13.99
N LEU A 73 -16.81 -0.66 -13.00
CA LEU A 73 -17.93 0.22 -12.65
C LEU A 73 -17.68 1.69 -12.99
N GLY A 74 -16.43 2.08 -13.26
CA GLY A 74 -16.08 3.43 -13.69
C GLY A 74 -14.82 3.97 -13.01
N ILE A 75 -14.79 5.29 -12.84
CA ILE A 75 -13.69 6.04 -12.21
C ILE A 75 -14.15 6.56 -10.85
N ALA A 76 -13.34 6.31 -9.82
CA ALA A 76 -13.57 6.83 -8.48
C ALA A 76 -12.89 8.18 -8.26
N LEU A 77 -11.65 8.34 -8.75
CA LEU A 77 -10.92 9.61 -8.74
C LEU A 77 -10.06 9.74 -9.99
N GLU A 78 -10.01 10.94 -10.56
CA GLU A 78 -9.05 11.34 -11.58
C GLU A 78 -8.33 12.63 -11.16
N PRO A 79 -7.18 12.98 -11.77
CA PRO A 79 -6.46 14.21 -11.44
C PRO A 79 -7.30 15.47 -11.70
N GLU A 80 -7.76 16.12 -10.63
CA GLU A 80 -8.56 17.35 -10.66
C GLU A 80 -7.87 18.50 -9.94
N GLU A 81 -7.04 18.19 -8.95
CA GLU A 81 -6.36 19.18 -8.09
C GLU A 81 -4.93 19.47 -8.56
N ASP A 82 -4.41 20.65 -8.22
CA ASP A 82 -3.05 21.06 -8.61
C ASP A 82 -1.97 20.08 -8.11
N TYR A 83 -2.19 19.51 -6.92
CA TYR A 83 -1.28 18.52 -6.33
C TYR A 83 -1.38 17.12 -6.96
N GLU A 84 -2.27 16.92 -7.94
CA GLU A 84 -2.42 15.69 -8.72
C GLU A 84 -1.97 15.86 -10.17
N LYS A 85 -1.72 17.10 -10.62
CA LYS A 85 -1.50 17.46 -12.02
C LYS A 85 -0.04 17.81 -12.31
N ARG A 86 0.40 17.51 -13.53
CA ARG A 86 1.70 17.95 -14.08
C ARG A 86 1.53 18.37 -15.54
N PRO A 87 2.46 19.14 -16.14
CA PRO A 87 2.39 19.45 -17.56
C PRO A 87 2.25 18.18 -18.41
N GLY A 88 1.16 18.09 -19.17
CA GLY A 88 0.87 16.93 -20.02
C GLY A 88 0.50 15.64 -19.27
N GLY A 89 0.17 15.71 -17.97
CA GLY A 89 -0.10 14.51 -17.17
C GLY A 89 -0.76 14.76 -15.81
N GLY A 90 -0.78 13.72 -15.01
CA GLY A 90 -1.26 13.75 -13.64
C GLY A 90 -1.37 12.33 -13.09
N GLY A 91 -1.52 12.19 -11.79
CA GLY A 91 -1.66 10.87 -11.20
C GLY A 91 -2.38 10.88 -9.87
N CYS A 92 -3.48 10.13 -9.80
CA CYS A 92 -3.99 9.54 -8.57
C CYS A 92 -3.56 8.06 -8.59
N GLU A 93 -2.52 7.71 -7.83
CA GLU A 93 -1.80 6.44 -7.94
C GLU A 93 -1.91 5.60 -6.66
N ASP A 94 -1.88 4.27 -6.85
CA ASP A 94 -1.72 3.23 -5.83
C ASP A 94 -2.57 3.43 -4.56
N PRO A 95 -3.91 3.49 -4.69
CA PRO A 95 -4.80 3.78 -3.57
C PRO A 95 -4.79 2.67 -2.52
N ARG A 96 -4.97 3.03 -1.26
CA ARG A 96 -5.37 2.13 -0.17
C ARG A 96 -6.63 2.69 0.46
N ILE A 97 -7.60 1.83 0.75
CA ILE A 97 -8.88 2.22 1.31
C ILE A 97 -9.15 1.37 2.55
N THR A 98 -9.59 2.04 3.60
CA THR A 98 -9.98 1.41 4.85
C THR A 98 -11.28 2.04 5.35
N PHE A 99 -12.24 1.24 5.81
CA PHE A 99 -13.33 1.77 6.60
C PHE A 99 -12.80 2.06 8.02
N VAL A 100 -12.80 3.33 8.42
CA VAL A 100 -12.32 3.76 9.74
C VAL A 100 -13.52 3.83 10.67
N GLU A 101 -13.69 2.81 11.52
CA GLU A 101 -14.85 2.61 12.38
C GLU A 101 -15.16 3.84 13.26
N THR A 102 -14.13 4.42 13.87
CA THR A 102 -14.25 5.59 14.75
C THR A 102 -14.72 6.86 14.03
N LEU A 103 -14.59 6.90 12.70
CA LEU A 103 -15.07 8.01 11.87
C LEU A 103 -16.39 7.67 11.17
N GLY A 104 -16.74 6.38 11.05
CA GLY A 104 -17.87 5.92 10.24
C GLY A 104 -17.73 6.31 8.78
N ARG A 105 -16.50 6.26 8.24
CA ARG A 105 -16.15 6.70 6.88
C ARG A 105 -15.14 5.75 6.25
N TYR A 106 -15.24 5.59 4.93
CA TYR A 106 -14.16 5.06 4.13
C TYR A 106 -13.12 6.15 3.93
N MET A 107 -11.88 5.84 4.28
CA MET A 107 -10.73 6.72 4.08
C MET A 107 -9.86 6.12 2.99
N MET A 108 -9.58 6.91 1.96
CA MET A 108 -8.62 6.58 0.91
C MET A 108 -7.35 7.38 1.11
N THR A 109 -6.22 6.69 1.11
CA THR A 109 -4.90 7.29 0.88
C THR A 109 -4.46 6.97 -0.54
N TYR A 110 -3.89 7.94 -1.24
CA TYR A 110 -3.35 7.72 -2.57
C TYR A 110 -2.11 8.59 -2.79
N THR A 111 -1.27 8.18 -3.73
CA THR A 111 -0.14 8.97 -4.19
C THR A 111 -0.66 9.98 -5.22
N ALA A 112 -0.65 11.26 -4.88
CA ALA A 112 -0.88 12.35 -5.81
C ALA A 112 0.45 12.72 -6.48
N LEU A 113 0.54 12.57 -7.80
CA LEU A 113 1.76 12.79 -8.57
C LEU A 113 1.70 14.09 -9.37
N SER A 114 2.28 15.15 -8.82
CA SER A 114 2.40 16.46 -9.47
C SER A 114 3.79 16.70 -10.08
N ALA A 115 4.01 17.91 -10.60
CA ALA A 115 5.33 18.36 -11.07
C ALA A 115 6.38 18.44 -9.94
N ASP A 116 5.94 18.62 -8.69
CA ASP A 116 6.84 18.69 -7.52
C ASP A 116 7.20 17.31 -6.96
N GLY A 117 6.69 16.25 -7.59
CA GLY A 117 6.90 14.87 -7.16
C GLY A 117 5.71 14.28 -6.40
N PRO A 118 5.82 13.02 -6.00
CA PRO A 118 4.75 12.29 -5.36
C PRO A 118 4.52 12.68 -3.91
N ARG A 119 3.26 12.94 -3.56
CA ARG A 119 2.82 13.23 -2.20
C ARG A 119 1.62 12.37 -1.83
N ILE A 120 1.38 12.18 -0.54
CA ILE A 120 0.20 11.47 -0.05
C ILE A 120 -0.96 12.45 -0.01
N ALA A 121 -2.07 12.09 -0.63
CA ALA A 121 -3.35 12.77 -0.50
C ALA A 121 -4.37 11.84 0.16
N LEU A 122 -5.39 12.46 0.76
CA LEU A 122 -6.50 11.75 1.40
C LEU A 122 -7.83 12.14 0.74
N ALA A 123 -8.72 11.17 0.64
CA ALA A 123 -10.12 11.37 0.31
C ALA A 123 -11.01 10.54 1.26
N GLN A 124 -12.26 10.95 1.43
CA GLN A 124 -13.24 10.22 2.24
C GLN A 124 -14.52 9.93 1.47
N SER A 125 -15.21 8.86 1.87
CA SER A 125 -16.51 8.47 1.33
C SER A 125 -17.39 7.82 2.40
N THR A 126 -18.70 7.79 2.14
CA THR A 126 -19.69 7.02 2.92
C THR A 126 -20.22 5.81 2.15
N ASP A 127 -20.09 5.80 0.83
CA ASP A 127 -20.75 4.85 -0.07
C ASP A 127 -19.80 4.22 -1.09
N LEU A 128 -18.50 4.54 -1.04
CA LEU A 128 -17.45 4.12 -1.99
C LEU A 128 -17.58 4.68 -3.41
N ILE A 129 -18.66 5.40 -3.72
CA ILE A 129 -18.94 5.97 -5.03
C ILE A 129 -18.56 7.45 -5.07
N ARG A 130 -18.99 8.21 -4.06
CA ARG A 130 -18.74 9.66 -3.99
C ARG A 130 -17.58 9.93 -3.05
N TRP A 131 -16.56 10.62 -3.55
CA TRP A 131 -15.33 10.91 -2.83
C TRP A 131 -15.16 12.41 -2.61
N GLU A 132 -14.88 12.80 -1.36
CA GLU A 132 -14.48 14.16 -0.99
C GLU A 132 -12.97 14.18 -0.75
N ARG A 133 -12.22 15.00 -1.52
CA ARG A 133 -10.77 15.19 -1.29
C ARG A 133 -10.53 16.04 -0.05
N LEU A 134 -9.71 15.51 0.86
CA LEU A 134 -9.27 16.21 2.07
C LEU A 134 -7.97 17.01 1.84
N GLY A 135 -7.27 16.72 0.73
CA GLY A 135 -6.02 17.35 0.33
C GLY A 135 -4.78 16.54 0.71
N LEU A 136 -3.61 17.17 0.55
CA LEU A 136 -2.33 16.57 0.90
C LEU A 136 -2.21 16.32 2.41
N ALA A 137 -1.68 15.14 2.75
CA ALA A 137 -1.22 14.84 4.09
C ALA A 137 -0.11 15.82 4.52
N LYS A 138 -0.32 16.44 5.68
CA LYS A 138 0.61 17.35 6.34
C LYS A 138 1.10 16.73 7.62
N PHE A 139 2.41 16.71 7.81
CA PHE A 139 3.05 16.13 8.97
C PHE A 139 3.76 17.22 9.76
N LEU A 140 3.68 17.18 11.09
CA LEU A 140 4.60 17.94 11.93
C LEU A 140 6.03 17.40 11.74
N PRO A 141 7.06 18.23 11.95
CA PRO A 141 8.43 17.76 11.82
C PRO A 141 8.80 16.67 12.84
N TYR A 142 9.74 15.81 12.48
CA TYR A 142 10.36 14.86 13.40
C TYR A 142 11.87 15.08 13.42
N LYS A 143 12.42 15.49 14.57
CA LYS A 143 13.83 15.91 14.69
C LYS A 143 14.18 16.93 13.58
N LYS A 144 15.12 16.59 12.69
CA LYS A 144 15.56 17.42 11.55
C LYS A 144 14.72 17.20 10.28
N ILE A 145 13.81 16.23 10.26
CA ILE A 145 13.02 15.86 9.09
C ILE A 145 11.82 16.79 8.95
N ARG A 146 11.66 17.36 7.75
CA ARG A 146 10.53 18.20 7.33
C ARG A 146 9.80 17.49 6.19
N PHE A 147 8.76 16.71 6.51
CA PHE A 147 8.09 15.83 5.54
C PHE A 147 7.33 16.58 4.43
N ASN A 148 6.85 17.80 4.69
CA ASN A 148 5.89 18.47 3.79
C ASN A 148 6.50 19.01 2.48
N GLY A 149 7.81 18.87 2.29
CA GLY A 149 8.53 19.26 1.08
C GLY A 149 9.38 18.13 0.50
N ILE A 150 9.12 16.88 0.88
CA ILE A 150 9.77 15.71 0.30
C ILE A 150 8.73 14.73 -0.24
N ASP A 151 9.17 13.93 -1.19
CA ASP A 151 8.40 12.84 -1.77
C ASP A 151 7.92 11.87 -0.68
N ASN A 152 6.70 11.36 -0.81
CA ASN A 152 6.12 10.42 0.14
C ASN A 152 5.05 9.57 -0.56
N LYS A 153 5.06 8.25 -0.31
CA LYS A 153 4.17 7.27 -0.96
C LYS A 153 3.80 6.14 0.00
N ASP A 154 3.07 5.16 -0.51
CA ASP A 154 2.76 3.89 0.16
C ASP A 154 2.08 4.08 1.50
N ALA A 155 1.07 4.94 1.48
CA ALA A 155 0.26 5.23 2.63
C ALA A 155 -0.90 4.25 2.78
N CYS A 156 -1.16 3.82 4.02
CA CYS A 156 -2.38 3.10 4.40
C CYS A 156 -2.78 3.45 5.84
N ILE A 157 -4.08 3.42 6.12
CA ILE A 157 -4.67 3.84 7.41
C ILE A 157 -5.19 2.63 8.18
N PHE A 158 -5.04 2.65 9.50
CA PHE A 158 -5.61 1.66 10.41
C PHE A 158 -7.14 1.77 10.46
N PRO A 159 -7.89 0.65 10.52
CA PRO A 159 -9.36 0.63 10.45
C PRO A 159 -10.06 1.13 11.72
N MET A 160 -9.32 1.40 12.79
CA MET A 160 -9.87 1.92 14.03
C MET A 160 -8.90 2.91 14.65
N GLY A 161 -9.43 3.74 15.56
CA GLY A 161 -8.61 4.65 16.34
C GLY A 161 -7.60 3.88 17.18
N VAL A 162 -6.33 4.28 17.09
CA VAL A 162 -5.23 3.76 17.90
C VAL A 162 -4.74 4.84 18.85
N LEU A 163 -4.21 4.44 19.99
CA LEU A 163 -3.59 5.39 20.90
C LEU A 163 -2.23 5.82 20.34
N SER A 164 -2.03 7.13 20.25
CA SER A 164 -0.70 7.69 20.01
C SER A 164 0.18 7.50 21.24
N LYS A 165 1.51 7.68 21.09
CA LYS A 165 2.48 7.71 22.20
C LYS A 165 2.16 8.74 23.31
N HIS A 166 1.25 9.67 23.04
CA HIS A 166 0.78 10.69 23.97
C HIS A 166 -0.59 10.35 24.57
N ASN A 167 -1.06 9.10 24.41
CA ASN A 167 -2.36 8.59 24.89
C ASN A 167 -3.58 9.34 24.34
N HIS A 168 -3.46 9.93 23.16
CA HIS A 168 -4.60 10.47 22.44
C HIS A 168 -5.11 9.48 21.40
N LEU A 169 -6.43 9.34 21.30
CA LEU A 169 -7.06 8.52 20.27
C LEU A 169 -6.83 9.16 18.88
N SER A 170 -6.20 8.42 18.00
CA SER A 170 -5.69 8.90 16.74
C SER A 170 -5.99 7.96 15.59
N MET A 171 -6.16 8.53 14.41
CA MET A 171 -6.05 7.81 13.16
C MET A 171 -4.56 7.64 12.89
N ALA A 172 -4.09 6.39 12.81
CA ALA A 172 -2.72 6.12 12.42
C ALA A 172 -2.63 5.82 10.93
N MET A 173 -1.51 6.25 10.34
CA MET A 173 -1.16 6.00 8.96
C MET A 173 0.26 5.47 8.89
N LEU A 174 0.43 4.38 8.16
CA LEU A 174 1.75 3.97 7.68
C LEU A 174 2.06 4.72 6.41
N HIS A 175 3.31 5.10 6.19
CA HIS A 175 3.76 5.73 4.95
C HIS A 175 5.28 5.61 4.76
N ARG A 176 5.79 5.96 3.58
CA ARG A 176 7.21 5.93 3.27
C ARG A 176 7.67 7.25 2.66
N PRO A 177 8.33 8.13 3.44
CA PRO A 177 9.06 9.28 2.90
C PRO A 177 10.23 8.83 2.02
N LEU A 178 10.46 9.52 0.92
CA LEU A 178 11.58 9.31 0.01
C LEU A 178 12.51 10.51 0.17
N PHE A 179 13.69 10.29 0.75
CA PHE A 179 14.65 11.36 0.99
C PHE A 179 15.51 11.60 -0.27
N PRO A 180 15.93 12.84 -0.55
CA PRO A 180 16.87 13.10 -1.64
C PRO A 180 18.12 12.22 -1.53
N GLY A 181 18.48 11.54 -2.61
CA GLY A 181 19.62 10.63 -2.64
C GLY A 181 19.35 9.23 -2.08
N THR A 182 18.12 8.90 -1.67
CA THR A 182 17.77 7.55 -1.18
C THR A 182 17.01 6.70 -2.18
N ARG A 183 16.74 7.23 -3.39
CA ARG A 183 16.11 6.45 -4.45
C ARG A 183 16.99 5.24 -4.78
N PRO A 184 16.43 4.11 -5.24
CA PRO A 184 17.22 2.96 -5.63
C PRO A 184 18.39 3.36 -6.53
N GLU A 185 18.13 4.12 -7.59
CA GLU A 185 19.13 4.63 -8.52
C GLU A 185 20.26 5.42 -7.84
N ASP A 186 19.95 6.24 -6.83
CA ASP A 186 20.93 7.03 -6.08
C ASP A 186 21.74 6.17 -5.08
N THR A 187 21.08 5.17 -4.49
CA THR A 187 21.66 4.27 -3.48
C THR A 187 22.62 3.28 -4.13
N MET A 188 22.37 2.89 -5.39
CA MET A 188 23.27 2.02 -6.16
C MET A 188 24.60 2.70 -6.51
N LEU A 189 24.60 4.02 -6.75
CA LEU A 189 25.77 4.76 -7.22
C LEU A 189 26.76 5.15 -6.10
N LYS A 190 26.38 5.03 -4.82
CA LYS A 190 27.20 5.50 -3.69
C LYS A 190 27.30 4.45 -2.59
N SER A 191 28.47 3.86 -2.42
CA SER A 191 28.85 3.00 -1.28
C SER A 191 29.00 3.81 0.03
N ILE A 192 28.02 4.64 0.36
CA ILE A 192 28.03 5.40 1.60
C ILE A 192 27.57 4.47 2.71
N ASN A 193 28.43 4.33 3.71
CA ASN A 193 28.18 3.66 4.98
C ASN A 193 27.02 4.38 5.71
N ARG A 194 25.77 4.06 5.36
CA ARG A 194 24.58 4.68 5.95
C ARG A 194 24.37 4.10 7.34
N ARG A 195 24.58 4.93 8.38
CA ARG A 195 24.15 4.58 9.73
C ARG A 195 22.64 4.43 9.73
N ILE A 196 22.17 3.30 10.25
CA ILE A 196 20.77 3.04 10.58
C ILE A 196 20.21 4.26 11.33
N GLY A 197 19.26 4.96 10.72
CA GLY A 197 18.50 6.03 11.38
C GLY A 197 18.49 7.39 10.69
N ASP A 198 19.37 7.68 9.73
CA ASP A 198 19.38 9.03 9.14
C ASP A 198 18.66 9.13 7.78
N HIS A 199 18.80 8.22 6.80
CA HIS A 199 18.10 8.35 5.50
C HIS A 199 17.94 6.99 4.78
N HIS A 200 16.97 6.17 5.19
CA HIS A 200 16.53 5.01 4.41
C HIS A 200 15.07 5.19 4.00
N GLU A 201 14.72 4.77 2.79
CA GLU A 201 13.33 4.62 2.36
C GLU A 201 12.68 3.48 3.16
N CYS A 202 12.05 3.87 4.25
CA CYS A 202 11.59 2.97 5.31
C CYS A 202 10.14 3.28 5.70
N ILE A 203 9.49 2.35 6.39
CA ILE A 203 8.10 2.53 6.82
C ILE A 203 8.09 3.41 8.07
N TRP A 204 7.27 4.45 8.05
CA TRP A 204 6.96 5.33 9.18
C TRP A 204 5.52 5.10 9.62
N ILE A 205 5.27 5.35 10.91
CA ILE A 205 3.92 5.45 11.47
C ILE A 205 3.68 6.87 11.98
N SER A 206 2.55 7.44 11.60
CA SER A 206 2.16 8.81 11.90
C SER A 206 0.72 8.88 12.41
N TYR A 207 0.45 9.78 13.35
CA TYR A 207 -0.81 9.86 14.09
C TYR A 207 -1.49 11.21 13.89
N CYS A 208 -2.75 11.19 13.48
CA CYS A 208 -3.66 12.32 13.41
C CYS A 208 -4.67 12.21 14.55
N HIS A 209 -4.80 13.22 15.40
CA HIS A 209 -5.77 13.20 16.48
C HIS A 209 -7.21 13.16 15.92
N ILE A 210 -8.06 12.27 16.42
CA ILE A 210 -9.40 12.06 15.83
C ILE A 210 -10.43 13.09 16.28
N LYS A 211 -10.15 13.89 17.33
CA LYS A 211 -11.13 14.81 17.91
C LYS A 211 -11.77 15.67 16.82
N MET A 212 -13.03 15.35 16.50
CA MET A 212 -13.79 16.00 15.44
C MET A 212 -14.04 17.45 15.84
N ASP A 213 -13.47 18.37 15.07
CA ASP A 213 -13.84 19.78 15.04
C ASP A 213 -14.69 19.97 13.78
N PRO A 214 -16.03 20.06 13.88
CA PRO A 214 -16.91 20.22 12.72
C PRO A 214 -16.57 21.46 11.89
N ALA A 215 -15.90 22.45 12.48
CA ALA A 215 -15.44 23.65 11.77
C ALA A 215 -14.17 23.43 10.92
N LYS A 216 -13.51 22.26 11.02
CA LYS A 216 -12.23 21.96 10.35
C LYS A 216 -12.22 20.57 9.71
N PRO A 217 -12.97 20.34 8.62
CA PRO A 217 -13.04 19.04 7.94
C PRO A 217 -11.67 18.53 7.45
N ARG A 218 -10.73 19.44 7.11
CA ARG A 218 -9.35 19.09 6.70
C ARG A 218 -8.43 18.66 7.85
N HIS A 219 -8.93 18.58 9.10
CA HIS A 219 -8.12 18.14 10.24
C HIS A 219 -7.56 16.73 10.05
N LEU A 220 -8.31 15.84 9.40
CA LEU A 220 -7.96 14.44 9.17
C LEU A 220 -6.76 14.23 8.22
N ALA A 221 -6.27 15.30 7.57
CA ALA A 221 -5.04 15.26 6.77
C ALA A 221 -3.82 15.80 7.54
N ARG A 222 -3.92 16.08 8.84
CA ARG A 222 -2.83 16.63 9.66
C ARG A 222 -2.33 15.62 10.70
N PHE A 223 -1.13 15.12 10.48
CA PHE A 223 -0.43 14.18 11.37
C PHE A 223 0.54 14.91 12.30
N GLU A 224 0.39 14.69 13.59
CA GLU A 224 1.02 15.51 14.64
C GLU A 224 2.16 14.78 15.38
N SER A 225 2.17 13.45 15.30
CA SER A 225 3.26 12.63 15.82
C SER A 225 3.70 11.66 14.75
N ASN A 226 5.01 11.52 14.55
CA ASN A 226 5.61 10.64 13.55
C ASN A 226 6.78 9.88 14.18
N GLN A 227 7.00 8.65 13.76
CA GLN A 227 8.17 7.87 14.14
C GLN A 227 8.50 6.80 13.08
N PRO A 228 9.78 6.43 12.90
CA PRO A 228 10.14 5.27 12.10
C PRO A 228 9.51 4.02 12.69
N LEU A 229 8.98 3.14 11.84
CA LEU A 229 8.43 1.84 12.24
C LEU A 229 9.41 0.71 11.88
N ALA A 230 9.81 0.63 10.61
CA ALA A 230 10.63 -0.48 10.12
C ALA A 230 11.61 0.01 9.05
N ILE A 231 12.86 -0.46 9.14
CA ILE A 231 13.90 -0.26 8.12
C ILE A 231 14.17 -1.56 7.36
N PRO A 232 14.79 -1.50 6.16
CA PRO A 232 15.41 -2.66 5.53
C PRO A 232 16.27 -3.48 6.51
N SER A 233 16.04 -4.78 6.60
CA SER A 233 16.72 -5.67 7.57
C SER A 233 17.16 -7.02 7.01
N ALA A 234 16.70 -7.40 5.81
CA ALA A 234 17.04 -8.65 5.15
C ALA A 234 17.48 -8.45 3.68
N PRO A 235 18.21 -9.40 3.07
CA PRO A 235 18.74 -9.22 1.71
C PRO A 235 17.69 -8.90 0.63
N TRP A 236 16.51 -9.52 0.71
CA TRP A 236 15.41 -9.36 -0.25
C TRP A 236 14.72 -7.99 -0.18
N GLU A 237 14.98 -7.24 0.88
CA GLU A 237 14.39 -5.92 1.16
C GLU A 237 15.46 -4.85 1.39
N SER A 238 16.70 -5.11 0.94
CA SER A 238 17.90 -4.37 1.30
C SER A 238 17.94 -2.92 0.81
N LEU A 239 17.26 -2.59 -0.29
CA LEU A 239 17.26 -1.25 -0.88
C LEU A 239 16.21 -0.34 -0.21
N LYS A 240 14.97 -0.80 -0.13
CA LYS A 240 13.85 -0.07 0.47
C LYS A 240 12.70 -0.99 0.85
N ILE A 241 11.86 -0.49 1.76
CA ILE A 241 10.57 -1.10 2.10
C ILE A 241 9.46 -0.06 2.13
N GLY A 242 8.23 -0.46 1.85
CA GLY A 242 7.05 0.40 1.97
C GLY A 242 5.80 -0.38 2.35
N ALA A 243 4.84 0.29 2.99
CA ALA A 243 3.60 -0.36 3.40
C ALA A 243 2.81 -0.81 2.17
N GLY A 244 2.26 -2.01 2.24
CA GLY A 244 1.47 -2.60 1.16
C GLY A 244 0.00 -2.43 1.44
N THR A 245 -0.58 -3.41 2.14
CA THR A 245 -2.00 -3.47 2.46
C THR A 245 -2.33 -2.57 3.67
N PRO A 246 -3.59 -2.12 3.81
CA PRO A 246 -4.09 -1.65 5.09
C PRO A 246 -3.86 -2.67 6.22
N PRO A 247 -3.57 -2.22 7.45
CA PRO A 247 -3.49 -3.11 8.60
C PRO A 247 -4.84 -3.78 8.89
N VAL A 248 -4.85 -5.09 9.12
CA VAL A 248 -6.04 -5.83 9.53
C VAL A 248 -5.83 -6.42 10.92
N LEU A 249 -6.79 -6.22 11.82
CA LEU A 249 -6.68 -6.76 13.18
C LEU A 249 -6.95 -8.27 13.16
N THR A 250 -6.04 -9.02 13.74
CA THR A 250 -6.11 -10.47 13.92
C THR A 250 -5.88 -10.83 15.39
N PRO A 251 -6.14 -12.08 15.82
CA PRO A 251 -5.76 -12.54 17.16
C PRO A 251 -4.25 -12.41 17.45
N LEU A 252 -3.40 -12.37 16.42
CA LEU A 252 -1.95 -12.23 16.55
C LEU A 252 -1.50 -10.77 16.70
N GLY A 253 -2.37 -9.80 16.38
CA GLY A 253 -2.04 -8.37 16.26
C GLY A 253 -2.46 -7.79 14.92
N TRP A 254 -1.90 -6.62 14.56
CA TRP A 254 -2.12 -5.98 13.26
C TRP A 254 -1.31 -6.68 12.17
N LEU A 255 -1.98 -7.39 11.28
CA LEU A 255 -1.38 -7.98 10.08
C LEU A 255 -1.24 -6.92 8.99
N ILE A 256 -0.01 -6.77 8.47
CA ILE A 256 0.29 -5.92 7.31
C ILE A 256 1.17 -6.69 6.35
N LEU A 257 0.81 -6.69 5.07
CA LEU A 257 1.74 -7.04 4.01
C LEU A 257 2.45 -5.79 3.53
N TYR A 258 3.75 -5.91 3.30
CA TYR A 258 4.61 -4.82 2.87
C TYR A 258 5.52 -5.29 1.75
N HIS A 259 5.97 -4.38 0.89
CA HIS A 259 6.94 -4.73 -0.14
C HIS A 259 8.36 -4.42 0.32
N GLY A 260 9.31 -5.22 -0.15
CA GLY A 260 10.74 -5.01 -0.04
C GLY A 260 11.38 -5.07 -1.42
N VAL A 261 12.45 -4.29 -1.60
CA VAL A 261 13.17 -4.20 -2.86
C VAL A 261 14.61 -4.61 -2.68
N SER A 262 15.10 -5.41 -3.61
CA SER A 262 16.51 -5.83 -3.70
C SER A 262 17.01 -5.70 -5.14
N ASP A 263 18.32 -5.59 -5.28
CA ASP A 263 18.98 -5.70 -6.59
C ASP A 263 19.10 -7.18 -7.01
N MET A 264 18.72 -7.49 -8.24
CA MET A 264 19.08 -8.74 -8.90
C MET A 264 20.51 -8.59 -9.41
N ARG A 265 21.36 -9.58 -9.13
CA ARG A 265 22.79 -9.54 -9.51
C ARG A 265 22.98 -9.03 -10.95
N PRO A 266 23.95 -8.13 -11.20
CA PRO A 266 24.16 -7.55 -12.52
C PRO A 266 24.41 -8.66 -13.54
N THR A 267 23.60 -8.69 -14.59
CA THR A 267 23.95 -9.41 -15.82
C THR A 267 25.08 -8.64 -16.52
N LYS A 268 25.76 -9.27 -17.49
CA LYS A 268 26.99 -8.76 -18.13
C LYS A 268 26.88 -7.36 -18.77
N ASP A 269 25.69 -6.75 -18.80
CA ASP A 269 25.37 -5.51 -19.50
C ASP A 269 25.09 -4.30 -18.58
N ASP A 270 25.60 -4.29 -17.33
CA ASP A 270 25.53 -3.16 -16.37
C ASP A 270 24.11 -2.63 -16.02
N ALA A 271 23.05 -3.30 -16.47
CA ALA A 271 21.67 -2.97 -16.12
C ALA A 271 21.29 -3.64 -14.78
N HIS A 272 21.19 -2.84 -13.72
CA HIS A 272 20.61 -3.26 -12.45
C HIS A 272 19.12 -3.58 -12.63
N GLU A 273 18.72 -4.79 -12.26
CA GLU A 273 17.33 -5.25 -12.37
C GLU A 273 16.72 -5.32 -10.96
N LEU A 274 15.74 -4.48 -10.67
CA LEU A 274 15.12 -4.47 -9.35
C LEU A 274 14.15 -5.64 -9.21
N ARG A 275 14.11 -6.22 -8.00
CA ARG A 275 13.09 -7.20 -7.60
C ARG A 275 12.24 -6.60 -6.49
N TYR A 276 10.92 -6.58 -6.70
CA TYR A 276 9.93 -6.22 -5.68
C TYR A 276 9.25 -7.50 -5.20
N ALA A 277 9.41 -7.81 -3.92
CA ALA A 277 8.79 -8.97 -3.27
C ALA A 277 7.97 -8.52 -2.05
N ALA A 278 7.07 -9.37 -1.57
CA ALA A 278 6.24 -9.07 -0.39
C ALA A 278 6.68 -9.86 0.84
N GLY A 279 6.77 -9.18 1.97
CA GLY A 279 6.83 -9.76 3.30
C GLY A 279 5.56 -9.44 4.09
N LEU A 280 5.53 -9.87 5.35
CA LEU A 280 4.50 -9.44 6.29
C LEU A 280 5.08 -9.08 7.65
N MET A 281 4.35 -8.23 8.36
CA MET A 281 4.58 -7.90 9.76
C MET A 281 3.31 -8.13 10.56
N ILE A 282 3.49 -8.53 11.81
CA ILE A 282 2.46 -8.49 12.85
C ILE A 282 2.88 -7.41 13.84
N LEU A 283 2.09 -6.36 13.99
CA LEU A 283 2.33 -5.29 14.96
C LEU A 283 1.46 -5.50 16.20
N ASP A 284 1.92 -4.99 17.33
CA ASP A 284 1.16 -5.04 18.57
C ASP A 284 -0.17 -4.29 18.44
N LYS A 285 -1.25 -4.89 18.96
CA LYS A 285 -2.61 -4.36 18.86
C LYS A 285 -2.76 -2.98 19.48
N GLU A 286 -2.18 -2.77 20.65
CA GLU A 286 -2.30 -1.54 21.44
C GLU A 286 -1.19 -0.54 21.11
N HIS A 287 -0.01 -1.07 20.79
CA HIS A 287 1.21 -0.32 20.51
C HIS A 287 1.73 -0.61 19.10
N PRO A 288 1.05 -0.15 18.03
CA PRO A 288 1.37 -0.53 16.65
C PRO A 288 2.77 -0.11 16.19
N GLU A 289 3.50 0.69 16.96
CA GLU A 289 4.92 0.94 16.74
C GLU A 289 5.84 -0.24 17.07
N ARG A 290 5.32 -1.28 17.72
CA ARG A 290 6.05 -2.49 18.10
C ARG A 290 5.76 -3.61 17.13
N ILE A 291 6.81 -4.13 16.49
CA ILE A 291 6.73 -5.28 15.59
C ILE A 291 6.87 -6.55 16.44
N LEU A 292 5.82 -7.37 16.49
CA LEU A 292 5.80 -8.66 17.18
C LEU A 292 6.40 -9.78 16.33
N TYR A 293 6.20 -9.71 15.02
CA TYR A 293 6.77 -10.64 14.05
C TYR A 293 7.02 -9.94 12.72
N ARG A 294 8.10 -10.32 12.04
CA ARG A 294 8.42 -9.93 10.67
C ARG A 294 8.92 -11.16 9.93
N SER A 295 8.35 -11.43 8.75
CA SER A 295 8.76 -12.58 7.95
C SER A 295 10.25 -12.49 7.56
N PRO A 296 11.08 -13.51 7.84
CA PRO A 296 12.52 -13.46 7.51
C PRO A 296 12.77 -13.54 6.00
N ASN A 297 11.87 -14.19 5.27
CA ASN A 297 11.90 -14.34 3.82
C ASN A 297 10.61 -13.76 3.21
N PRO A 298 10.59 -13.44 1.90
CA PRO A 298 9.36 -13.05 1.23
C PRO A 298 8.28 -14.13 1.38
N VAL A 299 7.05 -13.70 1.62
CA VAL A 299 5.85 -14.55 1.57
C VAL A 299 5.27 -14.65 0.16
N LEU A 300 5.66 -13.72 -0.73
CA LEU A 300 5.38 -13.74 -2.17
C LEU A 300 6.57 -13.11 -2.91
N SER A 301 7.13 -13.82 -3.90
CA SER A 301 8.18 -13.33 -4.81
C SER A 301 7.65 -13.33 -6.25
N PRO A 302 8.23 -12.59 -7.20
CA PRO A 302 7.84 -12.68 -8.60
C PRO A 302 8.34 -13.99 -9.22
N ASP A 303 7.45 -14.98 -9.31
CA ASP A 303 7.77 -16.33 -9.78
C ASP A 303 7.01 -16.72 -11.06
N LEU A 304 5.92 -16.01 -11.38
CA LEU A 304 5.15 -16.24 -12.60
C LEU A 304 5.64 -15.36 -13.75
N PRO A 305 5.50 -15.80 -15.03
CA PRO A 305 5.81 -14.96 -16.19
C PRO A 305 5.13 -13.60 -16.16
N GLU A 306 3.88 -13.55 -15.69
CA GLU A 306 3.08 -12.33 -15.54
C GLU A 306 3.59 -11.37 -14.47
N GLU A 307 4.38 -11.86 -13.51
CA GLU A 307 5.04 -11.08 -12.45
C GLU A 307 6.46 -10.65 -12.85
N GLN A 308 7.03 -11.31 -13.86
CA GLN A 308 8.39 -11.10 -14.36
C GLN A 308 8.42 -10.23 -15.61
N VAL A 309 7.34 -10.21 -16.41
CA VAL A 309 7.27 -9.49 -17.68
C VAL A 309 6.13 -8.47 -17.66
N GLY A 310 6.48 -7.20 -17.84
CA GLY A 310 5.55 -6.09 -17.88
C GLY A 310 6.27 -4.75 -18.07
N VAL A 311 5.66 -3.65 -17.65
CA VAL A 311 6.28 -2.31 -17.74
C VAL A 311 7.50 -2.24 -16.83
N ILE A 312 7.39 -2.81 -15.62
CA ILE A 312 8.51 -3.03 -14.70
C ILE A 312 8.59 -4.52 -14.40
N ALA A 313 9.69 -5.15 -14.79
CA ALA A 313 9.92 -6.56 -14.56
C ALA A 313 10.10 -6.91 -13.07
N ASN A 314 9.81 -8.17 -12.71
CA ASN A 314 10.02 -8.75 -11.38
C ASN A 314 9.31 -8.01 -10.24
N VAL A 315 8.01 -7.77 -10.39
CA VAL A 315 7.19 -7.06 -9.40
C VAL A 315 6.02 -7.90 -8.92
N VAL A 316 5.96 -8.09 -7.60
CA VAL A 316 4.72 -8.33 -6.86
C VAL A 316 4.51 -7.22 -5.83
N PHE A 317 3.36 -6.55 -5.86
CA PHE A 317 3.12 -5.34 -5.08
C PHE A 317 1.77 -5.39 -4.33
N PRO A 318 1.73 -5.89 -3.08
CA PRO A 318 0.49 -6.11 -2.34
C PRO A 318 -0.11 -4.78 -1.88
N THR A 319 -1.39 -4.55 -2.19
CA THR A 319 -2.06 -3.25 -1.97
C THR A 319 -3.47 -3.40 -1.41
N GLY A 320 -4.17 -4.49 -1.75
CA GLY A 320 -5.49 -4.82 -1.22
C GLY A 320 -5.46 -6.09 -0.37
N ILE A 321 -6.33 -6.14 0.65
CA ILE A 321 -6.54 -7.32 1.50
C ILE A 321 -8.02 -7.42 1.88
N ASP A 322 -8.58 -8.61 1.83
CA ASP A 322 -9.95 -8.91 2.26
C ASP A 322 -9.94 -10.11 3.21
N ARG A 323 -10.56 -9.96 4.39
CA ARG A 323 -10.75 -11.08 5.34
C ARG A 323 -12.01 -11.84 4.94
N ARG A 324 -11.93 -13.16 4.77
CA ARG A 324 -13.01 -13.99 4.23
C ARG A 324 -14.00 -14.47 5.29
N ASP A 325 -14.51 -13.51 6.07
CA ASP A 325 -15.57 -13.73 7.06
C ASP A 325 -16.88 -14.19 6.39
N ASP A 326 -17.11 -13.76 5.15
CA ASP A 326 -18.24 -14.16 4.30
C ASP A 326 -18.28 -15.69 4.05
N LEU A 327 -17.13 -16.35 4.09
CA LEU A 327 -17.00 -17.80 3.96
C LEU A 327 -16.95 -18.54 5.31
N GLY A 328 -17.09 -17.82 6.44
CA GLY A 328 -16.84 -18.38 7.76
C GLY A 328 -15.38 -18.76 7.99
N GLN A 329 -14.43 -18.16 7.26
CA GLN A 329 -13.00 -18.45 7.33
C GLN A 329 -12.22 -17.21 7.82
N PRO A 330 -12.30 -16.86 9.12
CA PRO A 330 -11.69 -15.63 9.65
C PRO A 330 -10.16 -15.63 9.64
N GLN A 331 -9.54 -16.81 9.42
CA GLN A 331 -8.08 -16.96 9.28
C GLN A 331 -7.62 -16.87 7.81
N ARG A 332 -8.56 -16.83 6.86
CA ARG A 332 -8.28 -16.70 5.44
C ARG A 332 -8.39 -15.24 5.01
N PHE A 333 -7.36 -14.79 4.30
CA PHE A 333 -7.30 -13.49 3.67
C PHE A 333 -7.01 -13.64 2.18
N ASP A 334 -7.69 -12.89 1.35
CA ASP A 334 -7.32 -12.75 -0.06
C ASP A 334 -6.56 -11.43 -0.22
N VAL A 335 -5.34 -11.50 -0.76
CA VAL A 335 -4.44 -10.38 -0.99
C VAL A 335 -4.41 -10.07 -2.47
N TYR A 336 -4.72 -8.82 -2.82
CA TYR A 336 -4.68 -8.29 -4.17
C TYR A 336 -3.40 -7.51 -4.40
N TYR A 337 -2.71 -7.81 -5.49
CA TYR A 337 -1.37 -7.30 -5.75
C TYR A 337 -1.14 -6.95 -7.22
N GLY A 338 -0.33 -5.91 -7.47
CA GLY A 338 0.16 -5.61 -8.80
C GLY A 338 1.20 -6.64 -9.26
N MET A 339 1.14 -7.00 -10.55
CA MET A 339 2.07 -7.90 -11.22
C MET A 339 2.77 -7.13 -12.35
N ALA A 340 4.10 -7.05 -12.29
CA ALA A 340 4.97 -6.45 -13.30
C ALA A 340 4.55 -5.04 -13.81
N ASP A 341 3.93 -4.23 -12.95
CA ASP A 341 3.29 -2.95 -13.32
C ASP A 341 2.44 -3.06 -14.60
N ASN A 342 1.62 -4.10 -14.69
CA ASN A 342 0.75 -4.30 -15.85
C ASN A 342 -0.66 -4.80 -15.52
N ARG A 343 -0.79 -5.66 -14.52
CA ARG A 343 -2.05 -6.35 -14.18
C ARG A 343 -2.17 -6.62 -12.69
N ILE A 344 -3.30 -7.18 -12.28
CA ILE A 344 -3.61 -7.46 -10.88
C ILE A 344 -3.79 -8.96 -10.68
N GLY A 345 -3.06 -9.49 -9.70
CA GLY A 345 -3.22 -10.83 -9.17
C GLY A 345 -3.95 -10.87 -7.84
N VAL A 346 -4.32 -12.08 -7.45
CA VAL A 346 -4.84 -12.41 -6.13
C VAL A 346 -4.16 -13.66 -5.57
N ALA A 347 -3.84 -13.62 -4.29
CA ALA A 347 -3.29 -14.76 -3.55
C ALA A 347 -3.97 -14.91 -2.19
N ARG A 348 -4.20 -16.15 -1.79
CA ARG A 348 -4.74 -16.53 -0.49
C ARG A 348 -3.62 -16.58 0.55
N LEU A 349 -3.83 -15.95 1.69
CA LEU A 349 -3.02 -16.07 2.90
C LEU A 349 -3.89 -16.73 3.98
N ASP A 350 -3.42 -17.86 4.50
CA ASP A 350 -3.94 -18.41 5.74
C ASP A 350 -2.98 -18.02 6.88
N ILE A 351 -3.51 -17.46 7.95
CA ILE A 351 -2.71 -17.18 9.15
C ILE A 351 -2.77 -18.39 10.11
N PRO A 352 -1.68 -18.70 10.83
CA PRO A 352 -1.67 -19.71 11.87
C PRO A 352 -2.34 -19.19 13.16
N ASP A 353 -2.68 -20.11 14.07
CA ASP A 353 -3.25 -19.75 15.38
C ASP A 353 -2.23 -19.05 16.31
N ARG A 354 -0.91 -19.18 16.03
CA ARG A 354 0.18 -18.60 16.82
C ARG A 354 1.34 -18.15 15.96
N LEU A 355 2.10 -17.17 16.44
CA LEU A 355 3.32 -16.72 15.78
C LEU A 355 4.39 -17.85 15.76
N PRO A 356 5.17 -17.98 14.68
CA PRO A 356 6.34 -18.84 14.65
C PRO A 356 7.33 -18.43 15.75
N THR A 357 7.88 -19.42 16.45
CA THR A 357 9.04 -19.22 17.33
C THR A 357 10.32 -19.42 16.53
N ASP A 358 11.43 -18.80 16.94
CA ASP A 358 12.74 -18.84 16.27
C ASP A 358 13.36 -20.25 16.05
N MET A 359 12.65 -21.34 16.38
CA MET A 359 13.10 -22.74 16.29
C MET A 359 12.31 -23.63 15.29
N GLU A 360 11.45 -23.06 14.42
CA GLU A 360 10.74 -23.77 13.33
C GLU A 360 11.10 -23.19 11.93
#